data_AF-A0A6B1G253-F1
#
_entry.id   AF-A0A6B1G253-F1
#
_cell.length_a   1.000
_cell.length_b   1.000
_cell.length_c   1.000
_cell.angle_alpha   90.00
_cell.angle_beta   90.00
_cell.angle_gamma   90.00
#
_symmetry.space_group_name_H-M   'P 1'
#
loop_
_entity.id
_entity.type
_entity.pdbx_description
1 polymer ?
#
loop_
_entity_poly.entity_id
_entity_poly.type
_entity_poly.pdbx_seq_one_letter_code
_entity_poly.pdbx_strand_id
1 'polypeptide(L)'
;MTDSDQSNSTPENHGTSADYRRILNESARLLRANRPGEAIAVLEPLQADMPDDPDIAINMGGALILQRKWAKAVETLKKAVDASPDNVLLWTNLAAAYLGRLETSGPKHQAKAIAAYERALWIDPSTPNVHYHLGLIYKQQGNLSRSSAMFQRALEINPNDRDARFWMEKLSDQLVEREREKRESRSQQGRGEGKRSANGRSPGEGGEEM
;
A
#
# COMPACT_ATOMS: atom_id res chain seq x y z
N MET A 1 69.47 -3.81 6.32
CA MET A 1 68.68 -4.20 7.50
C MET A 1 67.43 -3.32 7.47
N THR A 2 66.28 -3.73 6.95
CA THR A 2 65.31 -4.74 7.50
C THR A 2 65.09 -4.45 8.99
N ASP A 3 63.89 -4.17 9.51
CA ASP A 3 62.53 -4.61 9.24
C ASP A 3 61.57 -3.57 9.85
N SER A 4 60.49 -3.17 9.16
CA SER A 4 59.13 -3.70 9.36
C SER A 4 58.54 -3.37 10.74
N ASP A 5 57.63 -2.41 10.79
CA ASP A 5 56.51 -2.49 11.73
C ASP A 5 55.23 -1.97 11.07
N GLN A 6 54.57 -2.88 10.36
CA GLN A 6 53.19 -2.73 9.95
C GLN A 6 52.31 -3.02 11.16
N SER A 7 51.88 -1.99 11.89
CA SER A 7 50.71 -2.11 12.76
C SER A 7 49.44 -2.00 11.90
N ASN A 8 49.21 -3.02 11.08
CA ASN A 8 47.92 -3.22 10.41
C ASN A 8 46.96 -3.82 11.43
N SER A 9 46.31 -2.96 12.20
CA SER A 9 45.21 -3.33 13.08
C SER A 9 43.99 -3.66 12.21
N THR A 10 43.92 -4.88 11.70
CA THR A 10 42.65 -5.41 11.16
C THR A 10 41.67 -5.55 12.32
N PRO A 11 40.47 -4.94 12.27
CA PRO A 11 39.47 -5.20 13.28
C PRO A 11 39.02 -6.66 13.17
N GLU A 12 39.04 -7.35 14.31
CA GLU A 12 38.70 -8.76 14.48
C GLU A 12 37.30 -9.06 13.94
N ASN A 13 37.25 -9.68 12.76
CA ASN A 13 36.02 -10.01 12.04
C ASN A 13 35.48 -11.40 12.40
N HIS A 14 35.24 -11.65 13.70
CA HIS A 14 34.69 -12.94 14.17
C HIS A 14 33.49 -12.84 15.13
N GLY A 15 33.00 -11.63 15.47
CA GLY A 15 31.77 -11.43 16.27
C GLY A 15 30.52 -11.02 15.47
N THR A 16 30.70 -10.51 14.24
CA THR A 16 29.67 -9.79 13.47
C THR A 16 28.50 -10.67 13.03
N SER A 17 28.72 -11.89 12.55
CA SER A 17 27.63 -12.74 12.01
C SER A 17 26.74 -13.34 13.11
N ALA A 18 27.31 -13.74 14.24
CA ALA A 18 26.56 -14.31 15.35
C ALA A 18 25.72 -13.22 16.05
N ASP A 19 26.32 -12.04 16.28
CA ASP A 19 25.61 -10.90 16.85
C ASP A 19 24.56 -10.33 15.90
N TYR A 20 24.83 -10.27 14.59
CA TYR A 20 23.84 -9.89 13.57
C TYR A 20 22.58 -10.75 13.67
N ARG A 21 22.72 -12.07 13.60
CA ARG A 21 21.59 -13.01 13.67
C ARG A 21 20.86 -12.92 15.01
N ARG A 22 21.62 -12.81 16.11
CA ARG A 22 21.06 -12.69 17.46
C ARG A 22 20.22 -11.42 17.61
N ILE A 23 20.75 -10.27 17.20
CA ILE A 23 20.08 -8.97 17.29
C ILE A 23 18.84 -8.95 16.38
N LEU A 24 18.93 -9.44 15.14
CA LEU A 24 17.76 -9.50 14.26
C LEU A 24 16.65 -10.38 14.83
N ASN A 25 17.00 -11.57 15.33
CA ASN A 25 16.03 -12.47 15.96
C ASN A 25 15.37 -11.82 17.19
N GLU A 26 16.16 -11.13 18.01
CA GLU A 26 15.63 -10.41 19.17
C GLU A 26 14.72 -9.25 18.75
N SER A 27 15.12 -8.45 17.76
CA SER A 27 14.28 -7.36 17.23
C SER A 27 12.95 -7.88 16.69
N ALA A 28 12.95 -9.00 15.95
CA ALA A 28 11.73 -9.63 15.43
C ALA A 28 10.85 -10.17 16.56
N ARG A 29 11.43 -10.69 17.64
CA ARG A 29 10.69 -11.09 18.85
C ARG A 29 10.05 -9.89 19.54
N LEU A 30 10.79 -8.78 19.68
CA LEU A 30 10.29 -7.54 20.27
C LEU A 30 9.14 -6.94 19.43
N LEU A 31 9.23 -6.99 18.11
CA LEU A 31 8.14 -6.56 17.22
C LEU A 31 6.88 -7.41 17.36
N ARG A 32 7.03 -8.75 17.41
CA ARG A 32 5.91 -9.66 17.70
C ARG A 32 5.30 -9.42 19.07
N ALA A 33 6.09 -8.97 20.04
CA ALA A 33 5.63 -8.58 21.37
C ALA A 33 5.09 -7.14 21.44
N ASN A 34 4.95 -6.44 20.30
CA ASN A 34 4.53 -5.04 20.22
C ASN A 34 5.39 -4.09 21.08
N ARG A 35 6.71 -4.34 21.12
CA ARG A 35 7.73 -3.51 21.79
C ARG A 35 8.65 -2.83 20.76
N PRO A 36 8.11 -1.98 19.86
CA PRO A 36 8.88 -1.43 18.76
C PRO A 36 9.98 -0.45 19.22
N GLY A 37 9.86 0.17 20.40
CA GLY A 37 10.90 1.07 20.93
C GLY A 37 12.19 0.31 21.22
N GLU A 38 12.05 -0.84 21.85
CA GLU A 38 13.17 -1.70 22.20
C GLU A 38 13.74 -2.40 20.97
N ALA A 39 12.88 -2.77 20.01
CA ALA A 39 13.34 -3.30 18.72
C ALA A 39 14.27 -2.31 18.00
N ILE A 40 13.95 -1.01 18.02
CA ILE A 40 14.81 0.04 17.46
C ILE A 40 16.13 0.11 18.23
N ALA A 41 16.08 0.17 19.56
CA ALA A 41 17.27 0.31 20.40
C ALA A 41 18.28 -0.84 20.20
N VAL A 42 17.80 -2.09 20.03
CA VAL A 42 18.71 -3.22 19.76
C VAL A 42 19.28 -3.20 18.34
N LEU A 43 18.58 -2.58 17.38
CA LEU A 43 19.01 -2.48 15.97
C LEU A 43 19.96 -1.30 15.72
N GLU A 44 19.97 -0.27 16.58
CA GLU A 44 20.78 0.94 16.40
C GLU A 44 22.28 0.66 16.13
N PRO A 45 22.96 -0.25 16.86
CA PRO A 45 24.36 -0.56 16.57
C PRO A 45 24.55 -1.15 15.17
N LEU A 46 23.72 -2.12 14.78
CA LEU A 46 23.82 -2.75 13.47
C LEU A 46 23.51 -1.76 12.34
N GLN A 47 22.54 -0.87 12.54
CA GLN A 47 22.18 0.17 11.58
C GLN A 47 23.31 1.19 11.38
N ALA A 48 24.13 1.45 12.41
CA ALA A 48 25.29 2.33 12.29
C ALA A 48 26.41 1.68 11.45
N ASP A 49 26.62 0.38 11.61
CA ASP A 49 27.67 -0.37 10.90
C ASP A 49 27.25 -0.74 9.46
N MET A 50 25.97 -1.04 9.25
CA MET A 50 25.41 -1.53 7.99
C MET A 50 24.13 -0.75 7.63
N PRO A 51 24.26 0.51 7.18
CA PRO A 51 23.12 1.41 7.07
C PRO A 51 22.10 1.05 5.99
N ASP A 52 22.51 0.27 4.99
CA ASP A 52 21.71 -0.09 3.82
C ASP A 52 21.30 -1.57 3.80
N ASP A 53 21.53 -2.29 4.90
CA ASP A 53 21.19 -3.71 5.01
C ASP A 53 19.66 -3.94 4.98
N PRO A 54 19.17 -4.87 4.14
CA PRO A 54 17.75 -5.08 3.95
C PRO A 54 17.05 -5.64 5.21
N ASP A 55 17.65 -6.56 5.95
CA ASP A 55 16.99 -7.19 7.10
C ASP A 55 16.87 -6.21 8.27
N ILE A 56 17.92 -5.41 8.49
CA ILE A 56 17.91 -4.31 9.47
C ILE A 56 16.84 -3.30 9.09
N ALA A 57 16.81 -2.86 7.84
CA ALA A 57 15.83 -1.88 7.36
C ALA A 57 14.39 -2.41 7.42
N ILE A 58 14.15 -3.70 7.14
CA ILE A 58 12.83 -4.34 7.28
C ILE A 58 12.35 -4.27 8.74
N ASN A 59 13.19 -4.69 9.69
CA ASN A 59 12.81 -4.71 11.11
C ASN A 59 12.68 -3.29 11.67
N MET A 60 13.64 -2.40 11.37
CA MET A 60 13.62 -1.00 11.80
C MET A 60 12.44 -0.25 11.20
N GLY A 61 12.19 -0.42 9.89
CA GLY A 61 11.04 0.15 9.18
C GLY A 61 9.72 -0.30 9.78
N GLY A 62 9.56 -1.60 10.04
CA GLY A 62 8.40 -2.15 10.75
C GLY A 62 8.20 -1.54 12.14
N ALA A 63 9.28 -1.41 12.93
CA ALA A 63 9.24 -0.77 14.24
C ALA A 63 8.79 0.69 14.17
N LEU A 64 9.32 1.45 13.21
CA LEU A 64 9.00 2.85 12.99
C LEU A 64 7.54 3.03 12.52
N ILE A 65 7.04 2.15 11.66
CA ILE A 65 5.64 2.09 11.23
C ILE A 65 4.71 1.85 12.43
N LEU A 66 5.03 0.88 13.30
CA LEU A 66 4.25 0.62 14.52
C LEU A 66 4.20 1.84 15.45
N GLN A 67 5.29 2.62 15.53
CA GLN A 67 5.35 3.88 16.27
C GLN A 67 4.75 5.07 15.51
N ARG A 68 4.22 4.87 14.30
CA ARG A 68 3.69 5.93 13.42
C ARG A 68 4.74 6.99 13.03
N LYS A 69 6.02 6.63 13.09
CA LYS A 69 7.16 7.47 12.68
C LYS A 69 7.38 7.34 11.17
N TRP A 70 6.36 7.68 10.38
CA TRP A 70 6.29 7.45 8.93
C TRP A 70 7.48 8.03 8.17
N ALA A 71 7.86 9.28 8.46
CA ALA A 71 8.95 9.96 7.76
C ALA A 71 10.31 9.25 7.96
N LYS A 72 10.60 8.81 9.20
CA LYS A 72 11.82 8.04 9.50
C LYS A 72 11.77 6.66 8.84
N ALA A 73 10.62 5.98 8.88
CA ALA A 73 10.45 4.70 8.21
C ALA A 73 10.72 4.82 6.70
N VAL A 74 10.17 5.85 6.05
CA VAL A 74 10.44 6.14 4.63
C VAL A 74 11.92 6.38 4.40
N GLU A 75 12.60 7.18 5.22
CA GLU A 75 14.04 7.44 5.04
C GLU A 75 14.87 6.15 5.12
N THR A 76 14.67 5.34 6.16
CA THR A 76 15.37 4.06 6.35
C THR A 76 15.10 3.09 5.20
N LEU A 77 13.83 2.91 4.84
CA LEU A 77 13.43 1.94 3.81
C LEU A 77 13.83 2.37 2.41
N LYS A 78 13.86 3.69 2.12
CA LYS A 78 14.31 4.19 0.82
C LYS A 78 15.76 3.84 0.52
N LYS A 79 16.67 4.01 1.49
CA LYS A 79 18.08 3.67 1.32
C LYS A 79 18.25 2.17 1.03
N ALA A 80 17.52 1.34 1.77
CA ALA A 80 17.56 -0.10 1.58
C ALA A 80 16.96 -0.57 0.25
N VAL A 81 15.86 0.01 -0.27
CA VAL A 81 15.35 -0.35 -1.61
C VAL A 81 16.30 0.08 -2.72
N ASP A 82 17.04 1.18 -2.53
CA ASP A 82 18.04 1.62 -3.51
C ASP A 82 19.21 0.61 -3.57
N ALA A 83 19.57 0.00 -2.44
CA ALA A 83 20.61 -1.04 -2.35
C ALA A 83 20.14 -2.46 -2.73
N SER A 84 18.89 -2.80 -2.41
CA SER A 84 18.28 -4.13 -2.63
C SER A 84 16.91 -4.01 -3.34
N PRO A 85 16.88 -3.60 -4.61
CA PRO A 85 15.65 -3.24 -5.33
C PRO A 85 14.74 -4.42 -5.69
N ASP A 86 15.20 -5.65 -5.48
CA ASP A 86 14.49 -6.91 -5.68
C ASP A 86 13.95 -7.53 -4.38
N ASN A 87 14.17 -6.88 -3.22
CA ASN A 87 13.59 -7.35 -1.97
C ASN A 87 12.14 -6.88 -1.82
N VAL A 88 11.20 -7.84 -1.97
CA VAL A 88 9.75 -7.61 -1.87
C VAL A 88 9.34 -6.94 -0.56
N LEU A 89 9.90 -7.37 0.58
CA LEU A 89 9.50 -6.90 1.90
C LEU A 89 9.86 -5.43 2.14
N LEU A 90 10.97 -4.96 1.57
CA LEU A 90 11.33 -3.55 1.61
C LEU A 90 10.29 -2.69 0.89
N TRP A 91 9.85 -3.11 -0.29
CA TRP A 91 8.82 -2.39 -1.05
C TRP A 91 7.46 -2.39 -0.32
N THR A 92 7.06 -3.51 0.29
CA THR A 92 5.81 -3.57 1.06
C THR A 92 5.86 -2.68 2.31
N ASN A 93 6.98 -2.66 3.02
CA ASN A 93 7.15 -1.81 4.19
C ASN A 93 7.23 -0.33 3.77
N LEU A 94 7.91 -0.02 2.67
CA LEU A 94 8.01 1.35 2.16
C LEU A 94 6.64 1.87 1.73
N ALA A 95 5.82 1.02 1.10
CA ALA A 95 4.44 1.35 0.75
C ALA A 95 3.60 1.65 2.00
N ALA A 96 3.68 0.81 3.03
CA ALA A 96 3.00 1.04 4.30
C ALA A 96 3.48 2.34 4.99
N ALA A 97 4.78 2.63 4.95
CA ALA A 97 5.35 3.86 5.49
C ALA A 97 4.90 5.11 4.71
N TYR A 98 4.79 5.03 3.38
CA TYR A 98 4.23 6.10 2.57
C TYR A 98 2.76 6.34 2.85
N LEU A 99 1.99 5.27 3.03
CA LEU A 99 0.56 5.35 3.30
C LEU A 99 0.29 5.93 4.69
N GLY A 100 1.02 5.47 5.70
CA GLY A 100 0.74 5.81 7.10
C GLY A 100 -0.68 5.41 7.50
N ARG A 101 -1.46 6.38 7.99
CA ARG A 101 -2.89 6.19 8.28
C ARG A 101 -3.72 6.46 7.02
N LEU A 102 -4.39 5.44 6.51
CA LEU A 102 -5.21 5.53 5.29
C LEU A 102 -6.26 6.64 5.38
N GLU A 103 -6.91 6.83 6.53
CA GLU A 103 -7.99 7.81 6.72
C GLU A 103 -7.50 9.25 6.59
N THR A 104 -6.24 9.50 6.96
CA THR A 104 -5.60 10.82 6.90
C THR A 104 -4.63 10.96 5.74
N SER A 105 -4.40 9.89 4.98
CA SER A 105 -3.45 9.86 3.88
C SER A 105 -4.01 10.62 2.69
N GLY A 106 -3.40 11.75 2.36
CA GLY A 106 -3.75 12.51 1.16
C GLY A 106 -3.36 11.79 -0.15
N PRO A 107 -3.86 12.25 -1.31
CA PRO A 107 -3.66 11.60 -2.60
C PRO A 107 -2.19 11.36 -2.97
N LYS A 108 -1.30 12.30 -2.62
CA LYS A 108 0.15 12.17 -2.87
C LYS A 108 0.79 11.00 -2.13
N HIS A 109 0.38 10.76 -0.89
CA HIS A 109 0.88 9.65 -0.07
C HIS A 109 0.33 8.32 -0.56
N GLN A 110 -0.96 8.28 -0.91
CA GLN A 110 -1.60 7.12 -1.52
C GLN A 110 -0.94 6.72 -2.85
N ALA A 111 -0.64 7.69 -3.72
CA ALA A 111 0.02 7.42 -5.00
C ALA A 111 1.41 6.79 -4.83
N LYS A 112 2.20 7.27 -3.85
CA LYS A 112 3.51 6.66 -3.53
C LYS A 112 3.37 5.26 -2.96
N ALA A 113 2.39 5.03 -2.09
CA ALA A 113 2.10 3.71 -1.54
C ALA A 113 1.69 2.73 -2.65
N ILE A 114 0.80 3.13 -3.56
CA ILE A 114 0.40 2.33 -4.72
C ILE A 114 1.63 1.95 -5.55
N ALA A 115 2.47 2.92 -5.93
CA ALA A 115 3.64 2.65 -6.75
C ALA A 115 4.62 1.65 -6.08
N ALA A 116 4.83 1.76 -4.76
CA ALA A 116 5.67 0.83 -4.02
C ALA A 116 5.02 -0.57 -3.89
N TYR A 117 3.71 -0.66 -3.69
CA TYR A 117 2.99 -1.93 -3.71
C TYR A 117 2.99 -2.60 -5.10
N GLU A 118 2.81 -1.83 -6.16
CA GLU A 118 2.91 -2.32 -7.55
C GLU A 118 4.34 -2.83 -7.83
N ARG A 119 5.36 -2.17 -7.29
CA ARG A 119 6.74 -2.66 -7.38
C ARG A 119 6.94 -3.98 -6.64
N ALA A 120 6.37 -4.15 -5.46
CA ALA A 120 6.38 -5.43 -4.74
C ALA A 120 5.70 -6.54 -5.56
N LEU A 121 4.52 -6.25 -6.15
CA LEU A 121 3.78 -7.21 -7.00
C LEU A 121 4.49 -7.53 -8.32
N TRP A 122 5.29 -6.61 -8.85
CA TRP A 122 6.12 -6.88 -10.03
C TRP A 122 7.21 -7.91 -9.72
N ILE A 123 7.76 -7.89 -8.52
CA ILE A 123 8.78 -8.84 -8.07
C ILE A 123 8.13 -10.18 -7.71
N ASP A 124 7.08 -10.16 -6.89
CA ASP A 124 6.28 -11.34 -6.52
C ASP A 124 4.78 -11.02 -6.60
N PRO A 125 4.08 -11.51 -7.64
CA PRO A 125 2.63 -11.30 -7.80
C PRO A 125 1.77 -11.88 -6.68
N SER A 126 2.31 -12.82 -5.91
CA SER A 126 1.65 -13.50 -4.79
C SER A 126 1.98 -12.91 -3.43
N THR A 127 2.69 -11.77 -3.38
CA THR A 127 3.09 -11.12 -2.14
C THR A 127 1.89 -10.96 -1.19
N PRO A 128 1.95 -11.53 0.03
CA PRO A 128 0.83 -11.49 0.96
C PRO A 128 0.37 -10.06 1.28
N ASN A 129 -0.94 -9.89 1.46
CA ASN A 129 -1.61 -8.66 1.90
C ASN A 129 -1.49 -7.44 0.96
N VAL A 130 -0.70 -7.48 -0.12
CA VAL A 130 -0.51 -6.30 -0.99
C VAL A 130 -1.80 -5.96 -1.76
N HIS A 131 -2.44 -6.95 -2.38
CA HIS A 131 -3.72 -6.75 -3.06
C HIS A 131 -4.80 -6.22 -2.09
N TYR A 132 -4.82 -6.72 -0.85
CA TYR A 132 -5.71 -6.19 0.18
C TYR A 132 -5.47 -4.70 0.46
N HIS A 133 -4.22 -4.27 0.65
CA HIS A 133 -3.89 -2.87 0.88
C HIS A 133 -4.20 -1.97 -0.32
N LEU A 134 -3.91 -2.42 -1.55
CA LEU A 134 -4.31 -1.70 -2.77
C LEU A 134 -5.83 -1.55 -2.86
N GLY A 135 -6.58 -2.61 -2.52
CA GLY A 135 -8.04 -2.57 -2.42
C GLY A 135 -8.52 -1.49 -1.46
N LEU A 136 -7.97 -1.43 -0.25
CA LEU A 136 -8.31 -0.39 0.72
C LEU A 136 -8.03 1.03 0.21
N ILE A 137 -6.90 1.25 -0.48
CA ILE A 137 -6.56 2.56 -1.06
C ILE A 137 -7.57 2.94 -2.15
N TYR A 138 -7.87 2.04 -3.08
CA TYR A 138 -8.84 2.31 -4.14
C TYR A 138 -10.25 2.55 -3.60
N LYS A 139 -10.65 1.82 -2.54
CA LYS A 139 -11.89 2.07 -1.81
C LYS A 139 -11.93 3.50 -1.26
N GLN A 140 -10.86 3.93 -0.59
CA GLN A 140 -10.75 5.27 -0.02
C GLN A 140 -10.83 6.37 -1.09
N GLN A 141 -10.35 6.08 -2.30
CA GLN A 141 -10.46 6.95 -3.48
C GLN A 141 -11.86 6.90 -4.15
N GLY A 142 -12.77 6.05 -3.68
CA GLY A 142 -14.09 5.84 -4.27
C GLY A 142 -14.07 5.02 -5.57
N ASN A 143 -12.92 4.47 -5.96
CA ASN A 143 -12.76 3.61 -7.13
C ASN A 143 -13.16 2.17 -6.78
N LEU A 144 -14.47 1.97 -6.59
CA LEU A 144 -15.03 0.70 -6.11
C LEU A 144 -14.73 -0.48 -7.05
N SER A 145 -14.69 -0.24 -8.36
CA SER A 145 -14.38 -1.29 -9.34
C SER A 145 -12.94 -1.79 -9.22
N ARG A 146 -11.95 -0.90 -9.13
CA ARG A 146 -10.55 -1.32 -8.88
C ARG A 146 -10.39 -1.95 -7.49
N SER A 147 -11.08 -1.40 -6.49
CA SER A 147 -11.07 -1.96 -5.15
C SER A 147 -11.57 -3.41 -5.11
N SER A 148 -12.69 -3.69 -5.78
CA SER A 148 -13.26 -5.04 -5.87
C SER A 148 -12.31 -6.02 -6.57
N ALA A 149 -11.69 -5.62 -7.69
CA ALA A 149 -10.71 -6.45 -8.38
C ALA A 149 -9.50 -6.80 -7.49
N MET A 150 -9.02 -5.87 -6.68
CA MET A 150 -7.91 -6.11 -5.76
C MET A 150 -8.30 -7.05 -4.61
N PHE A 151 -9.48 -6.88 -4.00
CA PHE A 151 -9.93 -7.82 -2.96
C PHE A 151 -10.19 -9.21 -3.51
N GLN A 152 -10.70 -9.32 -4.74
CA GLN A 152 -10.82 -10.60 -5.43
C GLN A 152 -9.45 -11.27 -5.60
N ARG A 153 -8.43 -10.51 -6.05
CA ARG A 153 -7.07 -11.05 -6.19
C ARG A 153 -6.45 -11.47 -4.85
N ALA A 154 -6.75 -10.75 -3.76
CA ALA A 154 -6.36 -11.14 -2.41
C ALA A 154 -6.99 -12.49 -2.00
N LEU A 155 -8.27 -12.72 -2.32
CA LEU A 155 -8.98 -13.97 -2.05
C LEU A 155 -8.52 -15.14 -2.94
N GLU A 156 -8.05 -14.86 -4.15
CA GLU A 156 -7.46 -15.89 -5.01
C GLU A 156 -6.12 -16.40 -4.44
N ILE A 157 -5.35 -15.53 -3.79
CA ILE A 157 -4.09 -15.89 -3.13
C ILE A 157 -4.35 -16.53 -1.76
N ASN A 158 -5.25 -15.94 -0.96
CA ASN A 158 -5.65 -16.45 0.33
C ASN A 158 -7.19 -16.52 0.43
N PRO A 159 -7.79 -17.68 0.09
CA PRO A 159 -9.23 -17.87 0.16
C PRO A 159 -9.84 -17.69 1.55
N ASN A 160 -9.01 -17.78 2.60
CA ASN A 160 -9.42 -17.67 4.00
C ASN A 160 -9.26 -16.26 4.58
N ASP A 161 -8.87 -15.28 3.77
CA ASP A 161 -8.81 -13.88 4.19
C ASP A 161 -10.23 -13.34 4.47
N ARG A 162 -10.55 -13.24 5.76
CA ARG A 162 -11.87 -12.78 6.22
C ARG A 162 -12.09 -11.30 5.94
N ASP A 163 -11.03 -10.49 6.00
CA ASP A 163 -11.12 -9.05 5.80
C ASP A 163 -11.34 -8.73 4.32
N ALA A 164 -10.60 -9.39 3.42
CA ALA A 164 -10.82 -9.26 1.99
C ALA A 164 -12.23 -9.72 1.59
N ARG A 165 -12.73 -10.82 2.19
CA ARG A 165 -14.10 -11.31 1.95
C ARG A 165 -15.15 -10.31 2.40
N PHE A 166 -14.99 -9.76 3.61
CA PHE A 166 -15.90 -8.74 4.14
C PHE A 166 -15.98 -7.51 3.23
N TRP A 167 -14.84 -7.00 2.75
CA TRP A 167 -14.86 -5.86 1.83
C TRP A 167 -15.44 -6.20 0.46
N MET A 168 -15.21 -7.42 -0.04
CA MET A 168 -15.77 -7.83 -1.32
C MET A 168 -17.30 -7.91 -1.28
N GLU A 169 -17.87 -8.48 -0.23
CA GLU A 169 -19.33 -8.51 0.00
C GLU A 169 -19.90 -7.09 0.04
N LYS A 170 -19.31 -6.22 0.88
CA LYS A 170 -19.76 -4.84 1.03
C LYS A 170 -19.68 -4.03 -0.26
N LEU A 171 -18.65 -4.24 -1.08
CA LEU A 171 -18.50 -3.55 -2.35
C LEU A 171 -19.48 -4.06 -3.42
N SER A 172 -19.80 -5.36 -3.40
CA SER A 172 -20.80 -5.94 -4.28
C SER A 172 -22.14 -5.24 -4.11
N ASP A 173 -22.60 -5.07 -2.86
CA ASP A 173 -23.85 -4.37 -2.56
C ASP A 173 -23.84 -2.92 -3.06
N GLN A 174 -22.73 -2.21 -2.87
CA GLN A 174 -22.57 -0.82 -3.32
C GLN A 174 -22.57 -0.70 -4.85
N LEU A 175 -21.99 -1.68 -5.56
CA LEU A 175 -21.95 -1.68 -7.01
C LEU A 175 -23.34 -1.96 -7.59
N VAL A 176 -24.09 -2.92 -7.02
CA VAL A 176 -25.47 -3.21 -7.41
C VAL A 176 -26.36 -1.98 -7.24
N GLU A 177 -26.26 -1.28 -6.10
CA GLU A 177 -27.07 -0.09 -5.87
C GLU A 177 -26.70 1.04 -6.85
N ARG A 178 -25.41 1.28 -7.09
CA ARG A 178 -24.96 2.27 -8.10
C ARG A 178 -25.45 1.94 -9.51
N GLU A 179 -25.51 0.67 -9.88
CA GLU A 179 -26.05 0.26 -11.18
C GLU A 179 -27.55 0.51 -11.28
N ARG A 180 -28.28 0.22 -10.21
CA ARG A 180 -29.70 0.50 -10.09
C ARG A 180 -29.99 2.00 -10.21
N GLU A 181 -29.31 2.83 -9.42
CA GLU A 181 -29.43 4.30 -9.46
C GLU A 181 -29.13 4.84 -10.87
N LYS A 182 -28.09 4.32 -11.55
CA LYS A 182 -27.76 4.71 -12.92
C LYS A 182 -28.86 4.33 -13.92
N ARG A 183 -29.46 3.15 -13.79
CA ARG A 183 -30.57 2.71 -14.66
C ARG A 183 -31.82 3.58 -14.45
N GLU A 184 -32.15 3.89 -13.20
CA GLU A 184 -33.27 4.76 -12.86
C GLU A 184 -33.05 6.19 -13.39
N SER A 185 -31.83 6.73 -13.22
CA SER A 185 -31.45 8.06 -13.75
C SER A 185 -31.57 8.12 -15.27
N ARG A 186 -31.07 7.10 -15.99
CA ARG A 186 -31.21 7.01 -17.46
C ARG A 186 -32.67 6.94 -17.91
N SER A 187 -33.50 6.17 -17.20
CA SER A 187 -34.93 6.05 -17.48
C SER A 187 -35.68 7.37 -17.29
N GLN A 188 -35.37 8.13 -16.23
CA GLN A 188 -35.97 9.44 -15.98
C GLN A 188 -35.54 10.48 -17.03
N GLN A 189 -34.28 10.46 -17.46
CA GLN A 189 -33.74 11.41 -18.44
C GLN A 189 -34.36 11.18 -19.84
N GLY A 190 -34.56 9.93 -20.26
CA GLY A 190 -35.26 9.60 -21.52
C GLY A 190 -36.75 10.00 -21.53
N ARG A 191 -37.42 9.96 -20.37
CA ARG A 191 -38.82 10.42 -20.24
C ARG A 191 -38.97 11.95 -20.32
N GLY A 192 -37.95 12.71 -19.91
CA GLY A 192 -37.94 14.18 -19.99
C GLY A 192 -37.77 14.71 -21.43
N GLU A 193 -36.96 14.04 -22.25
CA GLU A 193 -36.74 14.40 -23.65
C GLU A 193 -37.96 14.06 -24.53
N GLY A 194 -38.61 12.91 -24.29
CA GLY A 194 -39.83 12.52 -25.01
C GLY A 194 -41.01 13.49 -24.80
N LYS A 195 -41.12 14.13 -23.63
CA LYS A 195 -42.14 15.15 -23.37
C LYS A 195 -41.84 16.51 -24.01
N ARG A 196 -40.57 16.87 -24.18
CA ARG A 196 -40.18 18.13 -24.84
C ARG A 196 -40.40 18.09 -26.35
N SER A 197 -40.25 16.94 -27.00
CA SER A 197 -40.49 16.79 -28.44
C SER A 197 -41.98 16.85 -28.82
N ALA A 198 -42.91 16.63 -27.89
CA ALA A 198 -44.34 16.60 -28.17
C ALA A 198 -45.02 17.98 -28.12
N ASN A 199 -44.37 19.01 -27.57
CA ASN A 199 -44.99 20.33 -27.35
C ASN A 199 -44.63 21.40 -28.40
N GLY A 200 -44.09 20.98 -29.56
CA GLY A 200 -43.61 21.87 -30.64
C GLY A 200 -44.47 21.94 -31.90
N ARG A 201 -45.70 21.39 -31.90
CA ARG A 201 -46.63 21.55 -33.04
C ARG A 201 -47.91 22.25 -32.58
N SER A 202 -47.87 23.58 -32.60
CA SER A 202 -49.09 24.39 -32.76
C SER A 202 -49.42 24.46 -34.25
N PRO A 203 -50.61 24.01 -34.72
CA PRO A 203 -51.15 24.48 -35.97
C PRO A 203 -51.69 25.89 -35.73
N GLY A 204 -50.99 26.88 -36.29
CA GLY A 204 -51.49 28.25 -36.37
C GLY A 204 -52.75 28.31 -37.22
N GLU A 205 -53.69 29.11 -36.73
CA GLU A 205 -55.00 29.44 -37.27
C GLU A 205 -54.92 30.13 -38.65
N GLY A 206 -56.03 30.09 -39.40
CA GLY A 206 -56.61 31.34 -39.93
C GLY A 206 -56.90 31.44 -41.44
N GLY A 207 -58.18 31.68 -41.75
CA GLY A 207 -58.68 32.46 -42.91
C GLY A 207 -58.90 31.66 -44.20
N GLU A 208 -59.91 31.87 -45.04
CA GLU A 208 -60.91 32.93 -45.26
C GLU A 208 -61.93 32.31 -46.27
N GLU A 209 -63.23 32.36 -45.99
CA GLU A 209 -64.25 33.18 -46.69
C GLU A 209 -64.64 32.80 -48.14
N MET A 210 -65.97 32.76 -48.33
CA MET A 210 -66.80 32.74 -49.56
C MET A 210 -67.14 31.39 -50.22
#